data_AF-T0LWE1-F1
#
_entry.id   AF-T0LWE1-F1
#
_cell.length_a   1.000
_cell.length_b   1.000
_cell.length_c   1.000
_cell.angle_alpha   90.00
_cell.angle_beta   90.00
_cell.angle_gamma   90.00
#
_symmetry.space_group_name_H-M   'P 1'
#
loop_
_entity.id
_entity.type
_entity.pdbx_description
1 polymer ?
#
loop_
_entity_poly.entity_id
_entity_poly.type
_entity_poly.pdbx_seq_one_letter_code
_entity_poly.pdbx_strand_id
1 'polypeptide(L)'
;MSSLVPGLTTETMDRMALGLSHSISRHKLKFSADKVDAMVVQAIKLVDDLDKELNVYAMRTKEWYGWHFPELAKILNDNLVYARLVVAVGMRQNFAETDLSDILPEELEGPVKTAAEISMGTEITPEDLDNIQLLAQQTITYSEYRAQLSNYLETRMRALAPNLTALVGYLVGARLIAHAGSLINLAKAPSSTIQIFGAEKALFRALKTKHDTPKYGIIYHSSLVGQATGKNKGKIARSLAAKTALGLRVDALGDTENQDDEEERSILGLTNRIKLENLLRKLEGKPLLPKGVGVGPDGQLTTPGGFSLKESRKYNADADGVETNGKLIQVVDEEMKDADSEDEDEEMNDASEEEKKSKKDKKKEKKEKKEKKRVSIAAAETPVKENKTVKGTPAKLSEKDYERLAEEAGISVSKFKRKFERGDVQLGEDGSPVVFSKKELKKLRKDGEETDATPVKESKKKRKHEDDETPKKEKKLKKKRSSLGA
;
A
#
# COMPACT_ATOMS: atom_id res chain seq x y z
N MET A 1 57.78 -9.00 28.69
CA MET A 1 57.95 -7.95 27.66
C MET A 1 57.94 -6.56 28.29
N SER A 2 56.86 -6.13 28.95
CA SER A 2 56.80 -4.84 29.67
C SER A 2 57.88 -4.64 30.74
N SER A 3 58.35 -5.71 31.39
CA SER A 3 59.50 -5.68 32.33
C SER A 3 60.88 -5.66 31.66
N LEU A 4 60.96 -5.90 30.34
CA LEU A 4 62.20 -5.97 29.55
C LEU A 4 62.48 -4.71 28.75
N VAL A 5 61.45 -3.90 28.46
CA VAL A 5 61.56 -2.65 27.69
C VAL A 5 60.99 -1.50 28.52
N PRO A 6 61.83 -0.71 29.21
CA PRO A 6 61.38 0.45 29.97
C PRO A 6 60.60 1.43 29.09
N GLY A 7 59.42 1.86 29.56
CA GLY A 7 58.51 2.75 28.81
C GLY A 7 57.46 2.05 27.95
N LEU A 8 57.57 0.73 27.70
CA LEU A 8 56.57 -0.03 26.96
C LEU A 8 55.46 -0.55 27.88
N THR A 9 54.37 0.21 28.03
CA THR A 9 53.22 -0.20 28.84
C THR A 9 52.50 -1.40 28.21
N THR A 10 51.97 -2.30 29.03
CA THR A 10 51.19 -3.47 28.56
C THR A 10 50.02 -3.06 27.68
N GLU A 11 49.31 -1.98 28.02
CA GLU A 11 48.21 -1.45 27.22
C GLU A 11 48.61 -1.07 25.79
N THR A 12 49.81 -0.52 25.59
CA THR A 12 50.29 -0.20 24.24
C THR A 12 50.62 -1.46 23.45
N MET A 13 51.17 -2.49 24.11
CA MET A 13 51.38 -3.80 23.49
C MET A 13 50.06 -4.45 23.07
N ASP A 14 49.04 -4.44 23.94
CA ASP A 14 47.75 -5.06 23.65
C ASP A 14 47.02 -4.34 22.49
N ARG A 15 47.08 -3.01 22.45
CA ARG A 15 46.56 -2.21 21.32
C ARG A 15 47.31 -2.48 20.02
N MET A 16 48.63 -2.61 20.06
CA MET A 16 49.44 -2.97 18.88
C MET A 16 49.16 -4.40 18.41
N ALA A 17 49.06 -5.37 19.33
CA ALA A 17 48.73 -6.76 19.02
C ALA A 17 47.32 -6.89 18.40
N LEU A 18 46.34 -6.14 18.91
CA LEU A 18 44.99 -6.04 18.36
C LEU A 18 44.95 -5.34 17.00
N GLY A 19 45.74 -4.27 16.81
CA GLY A 19 45.90 -3.61 15.51
C GLY A 19 46.50 -4.54 14.45
N LEU A 20 47.56 -5.28 14.83
CA LEU A 20 48.25 -6.23 13.97
C LEU A 20 47.40 -7.46 13.67
N SER A 21 46.68 -8.02 14.64
CA SER A 21 45.76 -9.14 14.41
C SER A 21 44.61 -8.73 13.48
N HIS A 22 44.02 -7.54 13.66
CA HIS A 22 43.04 -6.99 12.73
C HIS A 22 43.61 -6.76 11.33
N SER A 23 44.84 -6.24 11.22
CA SER A 23 45.50 -6.01 9.92
C SER A 23 45.76 -7.32 9.17
N ILE A 24 46.35 -8.32 9.84
CA ILE A 24 46.57 -9.67 9.28
C ILE A 24 45.24 -10.32 8.89
N SER A 25 44.20 -10.18 9.70
CA SER A 25 42.87 -10.75 9.40
C SER A 25 42.25 -10.10 8.17
N ARG A 26 42.33 -8.76 8.04
CA ARG A 26 41.84 -8.03 6.85
C ARG A 26 42.63 -8.36 5.58
N HIS A 27 43.95 -8.54 5.71
CA HIS A 27 44.83 -8.91 4.59
C HIS A 27 44.57 -10.35 4.13
N LYS A 28 44.45 -11.31 5.06
CA LYS A 28 44.16 -12.71 4.73
C LYS A 28 42.75 -12.90 4.18
N LEU A 29 41.76 -12.17 4.71
CA LEU A 29 40.39 -12.17 4.20
C LEU A 29 40.18 -11.21 3.02
N LYS A 30 41.28 -10.64 2.45
CA LYS A 30 41.32 -9.75 1.27
C LYS A 30 40.04 -8.90 1.03
N PHE A 31 39.66 -8.11 2.04
CA PHE A 31 38.41 -7.34 2.10
C PHE A 31 37.18 -8.15 2.57
N SER A 32 36.58 -7.74 3.69
CA SER A 32 35.32 -8.31 4.18
C SER A 32 34.18 -8.01 3.21
N ALA A 33 33.71 -9.01 2.46
CA ALA A 33 32.59 -8.88 1.51
C ALA A 33 31.33 -8.24 2.14
N ASP A 34 31.04 -8.60 3.40
CA ASP A 34 29.98 -8.06 4.27
C ASP A 34 30.03 -6.54 4.55
N LYS A 35 31.02 -5.81 4.00
CA LYS A 35 31.07 -4.34 4.04
C LYS A 35 30.74 -3.69 2.71
N VAL A 36 30.82 -4.41 1.58
CA VAL A 36 30.46 -3.86 0.26
C VAL A 36 28.94 -3.77 0.12
N ASP A 37 28.23 -4.84 0.51
CA ASP A 37 26.79 -4.91 0.46
C ASP A 37 26.11 -3.98 1.48
N ALA A 38 26.72 -3.74 2.65
CA ALA A 38 26.27 -2.74 3.62
C ALA A 38 26.10 -1.34 3.00
N MET A 39 26.99 -0.94 2.07
CA MET A 39 26.86 0.33 1.34
C MET A 39 25.63 0.34 0.43
N VAL A 40 25.34 -0.78 -0.24
CA VAL A 40 24.16 -0.96 -1.10
C VAL A 40 22.87 -0.88 -0.28
N VAL A 41 22.84 -1.54 0.90
CA VAL A 41 21.70 -1.50 1.83
C VAL A 41 21.41 -0.08 2.34
N GLN A 42 22.45 0.72 2.61
CA GLN A 42 22.26 2.11 3.03
C GLN A 42 21.85 3.01 1.86
N ALA A 43 22.43 2.81 0.68
CA ALA A 43 22.10 3.59 -0.51
C ALA A 43 20.63 3.43 -0.95
N ILE A 44 20.08 2.21 -0.97
CA ILE A 44 18.66 2.00 -1.34
C ILE A 44 17.68 2.57 -0.32
N LYS A 45 18.02 2.54 0.99
CA LYS A 45 17.23 3.23 2.02
C LYS A 45 17.21 4.74 1.78
N LEU A 46 18.37 5.31 1.49
CA LEU A 46 18.49 6.74 1.16
C LEU A 46 17.70 7.10 -0.11
N VAL A 47 17.68 6.25 -1.16
CA VAL A 47 16.78 6.45 -2.32
C VAL A 47 15.30 6.41 -1.90
N ASP A 48 14.89 5.40 -1.13
CA ASP A 48 13.50 5.25 -0.67
C ASP A 48 13.07 6.40 0.28
N ASP A 49 13.99 7.06 0.98
CA ASP A 49 13.72 8.23 1.84
C ASP A 49 13.73 9.54 1.03
N LEU A 50 14.72 9.74 0.14
CA LEU A 50 14.73 10.86 -0.82
C LEU A 50 13.46 10.90 -1.69
N ASP A 51 12.92 9.74 -2.10
CA ASP A 51 11.64 9.68 -2.85
C ASP A 51 10.47 10.29 -2.06
N LYS A 52 10.44 10.11 -0.73
CA LYS A 52 9.40 10.68 0.14
C LYS A 52 9.64 12.17 0.36
N GLU A 53 10.88 12.54 0.69
CA GLU A 53 11.28 13.91 0.99
C GLU A 53 11.12 14.81 -0.23
N LEU A 54 11.57 14.38 -1.42
CA LEU A 54 11.39 15.10 -2.68
C LEU A 54 9.90 15.37 -2.96
N ASN A 55 9.03 14.38 -2.76
CA ASN A 55 7.59 14.60 -2.94
C ASN A 55 7.00 15.58 -1.90
N VAL A 56 7.46 15.53 -0.64
CA VAL A 56 7.03 16.50 0.40
C VAL A 56 7.52 17.91 0.10
N TYR A 57 8.79 18.08 -0.32
CA TYR A 57 9.35 19.38 -0.70
C TYR A 57 8.73 19.94 -1.98
N ALA A 58 8.47 19.09 -2.98
CA ALA A 58 7.77 19.49 -4.19
C ALA A 58 6.34 19.97 -3.92
N MET A 59 5.56 19.22 -3.12
CA MET A 59 4.22 19.64 -2.73
C MET A 59 4.27 20.93 -1.89
N ARG A 60 5.26 21.08 -0.99
CA ARG A 60 5.44 22.32 -0.24
C ARG A 60 5.80 23.52 -1.14
N THR A 61 6.63 23.32 -2.17
CA THR A 61 6.96 24.36 -3.15
C THR A 61 5.71 24.77 -3.95
N LYS A 62 4.88 23.79 -4.37
CA LYS A 62 3.59 24.03 -5.02
C LYS A 62 2.59 24.77 -4.13
N GLU A 63 2.48 24.38 -2.86
CA GLU A 63 1.63 25.06 -1.88
C GLU A 63 2.09 26.51 -1.61
N TRP A 64 3.40 26.73 -1.48
CA TRP A 64 3.95 28.03 -1.10
C TRP A 64 3.92 29.04 -2.26
N TYR A 65 4.41 28.66 -3.45
CA TYR A 65 4.30 29.51 -4.64
C TYR A 65 2.86 29.63 -5.15
N GLY A 66 1.99 28.66 -4.83
CA GLY A 66 0.56 28.70 -5.13
C GLY A 66 -0.21 29.88 -4.51
N TRP A 67 0.33 30.55 -3.48
CA TRP A 67 -0.21 31.83 -3.00
C TRP A 67 0.01 32.96 -4.03
N HIS A 68 1.14 32.96 -4.74
CA HIS A 68 1.46 33.95 -5.76
C HIS A 68 0.88 33.60 -7.14
N PHE A 69 0.91 32.32 -7.52
CA PHE A 69 0.39 31.85 -8.81
C PHE A 69 -0.33 30.48 -8.67
N PRO A 70 -1.60 30.46 -8.28
CA PRO A 70 -2.34 29.22 -8.01
C PRO A 70 -2.64 28.40 -9.28
N GLU A 71 -2.84 29.04 -10.42
CA GLU A 71 -3.21 28.35 -11.67
C GLU A 71 -2.06 27.51 -12.24
N LEU A 72 -0.80 27.90 -11.99
CA LEU A 72 0.39 27.15 -12.42
C LEU A 72 0.38 25.70 -11.91
N ALA A 73 -0.10 25.47 -10.69
CA ALA A 73 -0.18 24.13 -10.10
C ALA A 73 -1.28 23.25 -10.72
N LYS A 74 -2.26 23.84 -11.41
CA LYS A 74 -3.30 23.11 -12.16
C LYS A 74 -2.86 22.76 -13.58
N ILE A 75 -2.01 23.61 -14.19
CA ILE A 75 -1.48 23.39 -15.53
C ILE A 75 -0.30 22.40 -15.49
N LEU A 76 0.61 22.55 -14.52
CA LEU A 76 1.83 21.74 -14.41
C LEU A 76 1.68 20.57 -13.43
N ASN A 77 1.40 19.39 -13.99
CA ASN A 77 1.39 18.13 -13.25
C ASN A 77 2.79 17.76 -12.72
N ASP A 78 3.86 17.93 -13.51
CA ASP A 78 5.22 17.59 -13.08
C ASP A 78 5.74 18.55 -12.00
N ASN A 79 6.24 17.96 -10.92
CA ASN A 79 6.81 18.61 -9.75
C ASN A 79 8.21 19.20 -10.02
N LEU A 80 9.02 18.54 -10.85
CA LEU A 80 10.40 18.94 -11.14
C LEU A 80 10.40 20.15 -12.08
N VAL A 81 9.61 20.07 -13.15
CA VAL A 81 9.39 21.17 -14.11
C VAL A 81 8.84 22.41 -13.40
N TYR A 82 7.88 22.25 -12.48
CA TYR A 82 7.36 23.33 -11.65
C TYR A 82 8.47 24.03 -10.85
N ALA A 83 9.34 23.28 -10.17
CA ALA A 83 10.45 23.86 -9.40
C ALA A 83 11.44 24.61 -10.29
N ARG A 84 11.78 24.07 -11.48
CA ARG A 84 12.66 24.74 -12.45
C ARG A 84 12.08 26.06 -12.95
N LEU A 85 10.78 26.09 -13.26
CA LEU A 85 10.10 27.29 -13.75
C LEU A 85 9.99 28.38 -12.66
N VAL A 86 9.77 28.02 -11.40
CA VAL A 86 9.78 28.99 -10.27
C VAL A 86 11.17 29.64 -10.11
N VAL A 87 12.25 28.88 -10.30
CA VAL A 87 13.62 29.41 -10.29
C VAL A 87 13.90 30.29 -11.52
N ALA A 88 13.46 29.88 -12.71
CA ALA A 88 13.75 30.59 -13.96
C ALA A 88 13.01 31.93 -14.10
N VAL A 89 11.73 31.99 -13.70
CA VAL A 89 10.87 33.18 -13.93
C VAL A 89 10.77 34.07 -12.69
N GLY A 90 10.68 33.48 -11.50
CA GLY A 90 10.44 34.21 -10.26
C GLY A 90 9.03 34.81 -10.20
N MET A 91 8.89 36.12 -10.47
CA MET A 91 7.64 36.86 -10.32
C MET A 91 6.69 36.62 -11.49
N ARG A 92 5.37 36.67 -11.22
CA ARG A 92 4.31 36.56 -12.24
C ARG A 92 4.47 37.55 -13.41
N GLN A 93 5.01 38.73 -13.14
CA GLN A 93 5.22 39.79 -14.15
C GLN A 93 6.26 39.38 -15.21
N ASN A 94 7.28 38.60 -14.82
CA ASN A 94 8.39 38.22 -15.69
C ASN A 94 7.99 37.16 -16.74
N PHE A 95 6.85 36.48 -16.58
CA PHE A 95 6.38 35.43 -17.51
C PHE A 95 6.17 35.93 -18.93
N ALA A 96 5.94 37.23 -19.14
CA ALA A 96 5.82 37.81 -20.48
C ALA A 96 7.17 37.87 -21.22
N GLU A 97 8.27 38.12 -20.50
CA GLU A 97 9.59 38.38 -21.07
C GLU A 97 10.52 37.16 -21.07
N THR A 98 10.32 36.20 -20.15
CA THR A 98 11.16 34.98 -20.11
C THR A 98 10.82 33.97 -21.20
N ASP A 99 11.87 33.43 -21.82
CA ASP A 99 11.83 32.22 -22.62
C ASP A 99 11.71 30.98 -21.70
N LEU A 100 10.83 30.05 -22.06
CA LEU A 100 10.51 28.85 -21.29
C LEU A 100 10.79 27.54 -22.07
N SER A 101 11.26 27.65 -23.31
CA SER A 101 11.45 26.54 -24.25
C SER A 101 12.41 25.44 -23.75
N ASP A 102 13.43 25.79 -22.97
CA ASP A 102 14.36 24.84 -22.33
C ASP A 102 13.71 23.97 -21.22
N ILE A 103 12.58 24.41 -20.65
CA ILE A 103 11.96 23.83 -19.46
C ILE A 103 10.60 23.19 -19.78
N LEU A 104 9.85 23.78 -20.71
CA LEU A 104 8.49 23.36 -21.08
C LEU A 104 8.38 23.11 -22.59
N PRO A 105 7.57 22.11 -23.01
CA PRO A 105 7.09 22.04 -24.38
C PRO A 105 6.23 23.27 -24.72
N GLU A 106 6.33 23.75 -25.96
CA GLU A 106 5.58 24.93 -26.47
C GLU A 106 4.06 24.83 -26.21
N GLU A 107 3.49 23.62 -26.25
CA GLU A 107 2.08 23.34 -25.95
C GLU A 107 1.63 23.82 -24.56
N LEU A 108 2.52 23.84 -23.57
CA LEU A 108 2.25 24.26 -22.20
C LEU A 108 2.63 25.71 -21.93
N GLU A 109 3.53 26.29 -22.74
CA GLU A 109 4.01 27.67 -22.54
C GLU A 109 2.90 28.71 -22.76
N GLY A 110 2.15 28.62 -23.87
CA GLY A 110 1.03 29.54 -24.15
C GLY A 110 -0.05 29.55 -23.05
N PRO A 111 -0.55 28.39 -22.59
CA PRO A 111 -1.43 28.30 -21.42
C PRO A 111 -0.84 28.89 -20.14
N VAL A 112 0.46 28.72 -19.87
CA VAL A 112 1.11 29.29 -18.68
C VAL A 112 1.22 30.82 -18.76
N LYS A 113 1.62 31.38 -19.91
CA LYS A 113 1.70 32.85 -20.11
C LYS A 113 0.33 33.53 -20.02
N THR A 114 -0.68 32.98 -20.69
CA THR A 114 -2.07 33.49 -20.58
C THR A 114 -2.65 33.35 -19.17
N ALA A 115 -2.36 32.25 -18.46
CA ALA A 115 -2.75 32.10 -17.05
C ALA A 115 -1.98 33.05 -16.11
N ALA A 116 -0.75 33.45 -16.45
CA ALA A 116 0.00 34.45 -15.68
C ALA A 116 -0.65 35.83 -15.79
N GLU A 117 -1.12 36.25 -16.97
CA GLU A 117 -1.87 37.50 -17.15
C GLU A 117 -3.19 37.50 -16.35
N ILE A 118 -3.99 36.44 -16.51
CA ILE A 118 -5.35 36.32 -15.93
C ILE A 118 -5.33 35.96 -14.42
N SER A 119 -4.15 35.66 -13.86
CA SER A 119 -4.06 35.10 -12.50
C SER A 119 -4.65 35.96 -11.39
N MET A 120 -5.36 35.31 -10.47
CA MET A 120 -5.94 35.90 -9.26
C MET A 120 -5.04 35.75 -8.01
N GLY A 121 -3.78 35.35 -8.19
CA GLY A 121 -2.83 35.16 -7.08
C GLY A 121 -2.40 36.48 -6.42
N THR A 122 -1.93 36.40 -5.17
CA THR A 122 -1.54 37.59 -4.39
C THR A 122 -0.12 38.04 -4.73
N GLU A 123 0.13 39.35 -4.75
CA GLU A 123 1.50 39.87 -4.90
C GLU A 123 2.33 39.57 -3.64
N ILE A 124 3.59 39.19 -3.83
CA ILE A 124 4.54 38.82 -2.78
C ILE A 124 5.73 39.76 -2.77
N THR A 125 6.46 39.84 -1.65
CA THR A 125 7.69 40.62 -1.58
C THR A 125 8.84 39.89 -2.30
N PRO A 126 9.89 40.61 -2.79
CA PRO A 126 11.08 39.96 -3.31
C PRO A 126 11.78 39.10 -2.25
N GLU A 127 11.78 39.51 -0.98
CA GLU A 127 12.36 38.73 0.13
C GLU A 127 11.65 37.37 0.32
N ASP A 128 10.32 37.34 0.20
CA ASP A 128 9.56 36.08 0.24
C ASP A 128 9.87 35.20 -0.99
N LEU A 129 10.03 35.83 -2.16
CA LEU A 129 10.34 35.14 -3.41
C LEU A 129 11.72 34.47 -3.39
N ASP A 130 12.75 35.14 -2.88
CA ASP A 130 14.10 34.59 -2.74
C ASP A 130 14.07 33.29 -1.90
N ASN A 131 13.28 33.28 -0.82
CA ASN A 131 13.10 32.11 0.03
C ASN A 131 12.37 30.96 -0.69
N ILE A 132 11.37 31.27 -1.52
CA ILE A 132 10.66 30.28 -2.34
C ILE A 132 11.57 29.70 -3.43
N GLN A 133 12.36 30.55 -4.11
CA GLN A 133 13.32 30.14 -5.13
C GLN A 133 14.43 29.27 -4.52
N LEU A 134 14.92 29.59 -3.32
CA LEU A 134 15.88 28.76 -2.61
C LEU A 134 15.33 27.35 -2.33
N LEU A 135 14.06 27.23 -1.88
CA LEU A 135 13.42 25.92 -1.68
C LEU A 135 13.25 25.14 -3.01
N ALA A 136 12.86 25.84 -4.09
CA ALA A 136 12.74 25.24 -5.40
C ALA A 136 14.11 24.72 -5.91
N GLN A 137 15.19 25.50 -5.71
CA GLN A 137 16.55 25.09 -6.03
C GLN A 137 17.00 23.87 -5.22
N GLN A 138 16.72 23.81 -3.92
CA GLN A 138 16.98 22.60 -3.11
C GLN A 138 16.23 21.37 -3.63
N THR A 139 14.98 21.53 -4.07
CA THR A 139 14.19 20.44 -4.67
C THR A 139 14.82 19.92 -5.97
N ILE A 140 15.36 20.80 -6.81
CA ILE A 140 16.11 20.43 -8.02
C ILE A 140 17.40 19.69 -7.63
N THR A 141 18.18 20.22 -6.70
CA THR A 141 19.43 19.59 -6.22
C THR A 141 19.19 18.20 -5.64
N TYR A 142 18.10 18.00 -4.87
CA TYR A 142 17.73 16.66 -4.38
C TYR A 142 17.33 15.70 -5.51
N SER A 143 16.66 16.19 -6.55
CA SER A 143 16.32 15.37 -7.73
C SER A 143 17.57 14.93 -8.50
N GLU A 144 18.55 15.82 -8.65
CA GLU A 144 19.84 15.52 -9.28
C GLU A 144 20.67 14.54 -8.43
N TYR A 145 20.73 14.76 -7.11
CA TYR A 145 21.40 13.85 -6.18
C TYR A 145 20.77 12.45 -6.20
N ARG A 146 19.44 12.35 -6.25
CA ARG A 146 18.70 11.09 -6.43
C ARG A 146 19.08 10.37 -7.72
N ALA A 147 19.23 11.09 -8.83
CA ALA A 147 19.67 10.52 -10.11
C ALA A 147 21.12 10.01 -10.03
N GLN A 148 22.04 10.80 -9.46
CA GLN A 148 23.43 10.39 -9.20
C GLN A 148 23.50 9.14 -8.30
N LEU A 149 22.71 9.08 -7.23
CA LEU A 149 22.63 7.95 -6.31
C LEU A 149 22.05 6.69 -6.98
N SER A 150 21.12 6.86 -7.92
CA SER A 150 20.57 5.76 -8.73
C SER A 150 21.63 5.16 -9.66
N ASN A 151 22.40 6.01 -10.36
CA ASN A 151 23.52 5.58 -11.20
C ASN A 151 24.61 4.88 -10.38
N TYR A 152 24.97 5.45 -9.22
CA TYR A 152 25.88 4.83 -8.26
C TYR A 152 25.41 3.44 -7.82
N LEU A 153 24.11 3.30 -7.51
CA LEU A 153 23.52 2.02 -7.12
C LEU A 153 23.55 1.00 -8.27
N GLU A 154 23.32 1.41 -9.51
CA GLU A 154 23.44 0.52 -10.67
C GLU A 154 24.88 0.00 -10.83
N THR A 155 25.89 0.89 -10.87
CA THR A 155 27.29 0.49 -11.01
C THR A 155 27.73 -0.44 -9.87
N ARG A 156 27.37 -0.12 -8.62
CA ARG A 156 27.70 -0.96 -7.46
C ARG A 156 26.98 -2.30 -7.48
N MET A 157 25.72 -2.36 -7.90
CA MET A 157 24.99 -3.62 -7.99
C MET A 157 25.54 -4.53 -9.10
N ARG A 158 25.90 -3.96 -10.27
CA ARG A 158 26.51 -4.72 -11.38
C ARG A 158 27.83 -5.37 -10.94
N ALA A 159 28.68 -4.65 -10.22
CA ALA A 159 29.94 -5.16 -9.68
C ALA A 159 29.75 -6.26 -8.60
N LEU A 160 28.77 -6.07 -7.71
CA LEU A 160 28.49 -6.96 -6.57
C LEU A 160 27.74 -8.24 -6.96
N ALA A 161 26.66 -8.11 -7.74
CA ALA A 161 25.71 -9.18 -8.04
C ALA A 161 25.20 -9.08 -9.49
N PRO A 162 26.05 -9.43 -10.48
CA PRO A 162 25.71 -9.31 -11.90
C PRO A 162 24.55 -10.23 -12.30
N ASN A 163 24.46 -11.46 -11.77
CA ASN A 163 23.39 -12.39 -12.14
C ASN A 163 22.03 -11.96 -11.55
N LEU A 164 22.01 -11.46 -10.30
CA LEU A 164 20.82 -10.85 -9.69
C LEU A 164 20.34 -9.64 -10.49
N THR A 165 21.26 -8.76 -10.88
CA THR A 165 20.99 -7.56 -11.69
C THR A 165 20.37 -7.92 -13.03
N ALA A 166 20.97 -8.87 -13.75
CA ALA A 166 20.47 -9.35 -15.04
C ALA A 166 19.06 -9.97 -14.94
N LEU A 167 18.74 -10.64 -13.84
CA LEU A 167 17.43 -11.30 -13.66
C LEU A 167 16.30 -10.36 -13.24
N VAL A 168 16.54 -9.49 -12.25
CA VAL A 168 15.46 -8.73 -11.57
C VAL A 168 15.58 -7.21 -11.76
N GLY A 169 16.76 -6.72 -12.17
CA GLY A 169 17.12 -5.29 -12.22
C GLY A 169 17.74 -4.79 -10.91
N TYR A 170 18.63 -3.80 -11.00
CA TYR A 170 19.43 -3.32 -9.86
C TYR A 170 18.57 -2.83 -8.68
N LEU A 171 17.49 -2.10 -8.95
CA LEU A 171 16.65 -1.45 -7.94
C LEU A 171 15.87 -2.49 -7.11
N VAL A 172 15.29 -3.48 -7.77
CA VAL A 172 14.58 -4.58 -7.09
C VAL A 172 15.58 -5.52 -6.39
N GLY A 173 16.75 -5.77 -7.00
CA GLY A 173 17.86 -6.48 -6.36
C GLY A 173 18.33 -5.81 -5.06
N ALA A 174 18.51 -4.49 -5.07
CA ALA A 174 18.88 -3.71 -3.88
C ALA A 174 17.86 -3.82 -2.77
N ARG A 175 16.56 -3.72 -3.09
CA ARG A 175 15.48 -3.90 -2.09
C ARG A 175 15.44 -5.31 -1.52
N LEU A 176 15.74 -6.35 -2.30
CA LEU A 176 15.87 -7.72 -1.80
C LEU A 176 17.05 -7.85 -0.82
N ILE A 177 18.24 -7.35 -1.17
CA ILE A 177 19.42 -7.37 -0.30
C ILE A 177 19.15 -6.58 1.00
N ALA A 178 18.57 -5.39 0.90
CA ALA A 178 18.23 -4.57 2.06
C ALA A 178 17.19 -5.21 2.99
N HIS A 179 16.25 -5.99 2.45
CA HIS A 179 15.30 -6.76 3.26
C HIS A 179 15.95 -7.95 3.97
N ALA A 180 16.95 -8.61 3.36
CA ALA A 180 17.70 -9.70 3.98
C ALA A 180 18.87 -9.24 4.87
N GLY A 181 19.25 -7.96 4.79
CA GLY A 181 20.32 -7.33 5.55
C GLY A 181 21.73 -7.53 4.96
N SER A 182 22.00 -8.66 4.30
CA SER A 182 23.26 -8.91 3.57
C SER A 182 23.05 -9.84 2.37
N LEU A 183 23.98 -9.80 1.40
CA LEU A 183 23.97 -10.64 0.20
C LEU A 183 24.03 -12.14 0.58
N ILE A 184 24.88 -12.49 1.54
CA ILE A 184 25.06 -13.86 2.04
C ILE A 184 23.78 -14.36 2.74
N ASN A 185 23.09 -13.51 3.50
CA ASN A 185 21.82 -13.89 4.13
C ASN A 185 20.71 -14.08 3.10
N LEU A 186 20.69 -13.27 2.04
CA LEU A 186 19.79 -13.47 0.91
C LEU A 186 20.08 -14.80 0.18
N ALA A 187 21.36 -15.16 -0.02
CA ALA A 187 21.77 -16.40 -0.69
C ALA A 187 21.36 -17.68 0.10
N LYS A 188 21.36 -17.59 1.43
CA LYS A 188 20.87 -18.66 2.34
C LYS A 188 19.35 -18.85 2.26
N ALA A 189 18.58 -17.83 1.87
CA ALA A 189 17.13 -17.94 1.78
C ALA A 189 16.69 -18.94 0.68
N PRO A 190 15.60 -19.69 0.88
CA PRO A 190 15.01 -20.52 -0.17
C PRO A 190 14.20 -19.67 -1.16
N SER A 191 13.99 -20.20 -2.36
CA SER A 191 13.26 -19.51 -3.44
C SER A 191 11.82 -19.12 -3.07
N SER A 192 11.14 -19.92 -2.23
CA SER A 192 9.81 -19.63 -1.71
C SER A 192 9.79 -18.42 -0.78
N THR A 193 10.83 -18.21 0.03
CA THR A 193 10.98 -17.01 0.86
C THR A 193 11.34 -15.80 -0.01
N ILE A 194 12.25 -15.97 -0.98
CA ILE A 194 12.62 -14.92 -1.95
C ILE A 194 11.39 -14.43 -2.75
N GLN A 195 10.47 -15.32 -3.11
CA GLN A 195 9.22 -14.99 -3.79
C GLN A 195 8.33 -14.01 -2.97
N ILE A 196 8.32 -14.12 -1.65
CA ILE A 196 7.37 -13.43 -0.75
C ILE A 196 8.01 -12.35 0.13
N PHE A 197 9.29 -12.02 -0.07
CA PHE A 197 9.98 -10.98 0.69
C PHE A 197 9.29 -9.61 0.59
N GLY A 198 9.08 -8.94 1.71
CA GLY A 198 8.32 -7.70 1.85
C GLY A 198 6.79 -7.90 1.99
N ALA A 199 6.28 -9.13 1.88
CA ALA A 199 4.86 -9.48 2.07
C ALA A 199 4.59 -10.24 3.38
N GLU A 200 5.54 -10.31 4.30
CA GLU A 200 5.52 -11.10 5.55
C GLU A 200 4.30 -10.77 6.41
N LYS A 201 3.96 -9.48 6.55
CA LYS A 201 2.79 -9.04 7.34
C LYS A 201 1.47 -9.58 6.77
N ALA A 202 1.37 -9.72 5.45
CA ALA A 202 0.21 -10.33 4.80
C ALA A 202 0.26 -11.87 4.89
N LEU A 203 1.44 -12.47 4.72
CA LEU A 203 1.69 -13.90 4.86
C LEU A 203 1.32 -14.42 6.25
N PHE A 204 1.88 -13.84 7.32
CA PHE A 204 1.62 -14.26 8.69
C PHE A 204 0.18 -13.99 9.12
N ARG A 205 -0.47 -12.94 8.59
CA ARG A 205 -1.92 -12.73 8.76
C ARG A 205 -2.71 -13.88 8.13
N ALA A 206 -2.43 -14.20 6.87
CA ALA A 206 -3.12 -15.26 6.14
C ALA A 206 -2.94 -16.63 6.80
N LEU A 207 -1.72 -16.98 7.22
CA LEU A 207 -1.42 -18.22 7.93
C LEU A 207 -2.17 -18.32 9.27
N LYS A 208 -2.22 -17.23 10.06
CA LYS A 208 -2.98 -17.19 11.33
C LYS A 208 -4.48 -17.35 11.12
N THR A 209 -5.05 -16.76 10.06
CA THR A 209 -6.49 -16.84 9.77
C THR A 209 -6.88 -17.97 8.84
N LYS A 210 -5.95 -18.86 8.45
CA LYS A 210 -6.11 -19.91 7.42
C LYS A 210 -6.72 -19.38 6.11
N HIS A 211 -6.32 -18.17 5.71
CA HIS A 211 -6.72 -17.53 4.45
C HIS A 211 -5.64 -17.74 3.37
N ASP A 212 -5.99 -17.49 2.11
CA ASP A 212 -5.04 -17.48 0.99
C ASP A 212 -3.83 -16.57 1.26
N THR A 213 -2.63 -17.10 1.02
CA THR A 213 -1.35 -16.40 1.19
C THR A 213 -1.03 -15.47 0.01
N PRO A 214 -0.23 -14.40 0.23
CA PRO A 214 0.24 -13.54 -0.85
C PRO A 214 1.10 -14.32 -1.86
N LYS A 215 0.97 -14.00 -3.14
CA LYS A 215 1.61 -14.73 -4.25
C LYS A 215 3.00 -14.20 -4.61
N TYR A 216 3.33 -12.98 -4.17
CA TYR A 216 4.58 -12.28 -4.45
C TYR A 216 4.77 -11.15 -3.43
N GLY A 217 6.01 -10.72 -3.23
CA GLY A 217 6.37 -9.50 -2.52
C GLY A 217 7.12 -8.52 -3.43
N ILE A 218 8.30 -8.06 -3.02
CA ILE A 218 9.18 -7.10 -3.73
C ILE A 218 9.37 -7.45 -5.22
N ILE A 219 9.47 -8.75 -5.55
CA ILE A 219 9.64 -9.26 -6.93
C ILE A 219 8.50 -8.85 -7.88
N TYR A 220 7.33 -8.43 -7.37
CA TYR A 220 6.24 -7.91 -8.19
C TYR A 220 6.65 -6.72 -9.08
N HIS A 221 7.57 -5.88 -8.59
CA HIS A 221 8.06 -4.70 -9.31
C HIS A 221 9.19 -5.01 -10.31
N SER A 222 9.55 -6.28 -10.51
CA SER A 222 10.48 -6.69 -11.57
C SER A 222 9.82 -6.58 -12.95
N SER A 223 10.59 -6.15 -13.96
CA SER A 223 10.10 -5.96 -15.34
C SER A 223 9.41 -7.21 -15.91
N LEU A 224 10.00 -8.38 -15.66
CA LEU A 224 9.52 -9.67 -16.14
C LEU A 224 8.18 -10.12 -15.51
N VAL A 225 7.93 -9.79 -14.24
CA VAL A 225 6.63 -10.07 -13.58
C VAL A 225 5.59 -9.00 -13.92
N GLY A 226 6.04 -7.77 -14.19
CA GLY A 226 5.20 -6.67 -14.67
C GLY A 226 4.49 -6.99 -15.98
N GLN A 227 5.24 -7.53 -16.96
CA GLN A 227 4.75 -7.93 -18.29
C GLN A 227 3.67 -9.03 -18.23
N ALA A 228 3.81 -10.01 -17.35
CA ALA A 228 2.94 -11.18 -17.31
C ALA A 228 1.48 -10.84 -16.96
N THR A 229 0.53 -11.51 -17.59
CA THR A 229 -0.91 -11.30 -17.35
C THR A 229 -1.44 -12.11 -16.14
N GLY A 230 -2.37 -11.51 -15.38
CA GLY A 230 -3.22 -12.13 -14.34
C GLY A 230 -2.69 -13.40 -13.65
N LYS A 231 -3.24 -14.58 -14.03
CA LYS A 231 -2.87 -15.89 -13.45
C LYS A 231 -1.43 -16.32 -13.76
N ASN A 232 -0.84 -15.81 -14.84
CA ASN A 232 0.55 -16.13 -15.24
C ASN A 232 1.58 -15.36 -14.39
N LYS A 233 1.27 -14.17 -13.86
CA LYS A 233 2.15 -13.44 -12.90
C LYS A 233 2.65 -14.34 -11.77
N GLY A 234 1.77 -15.13 -11.16
CA GLY A 234 2.14 -16.05 -10.07
C GLY A 234 2.99 -17.25 -10.49
N LYS A 235 2.91 -17.68 -11.75
CA LYS A 235 3.77 -18.74 -12.31
C LYS A 235 5.17 -18.19 -12.57
N ILE A 236 5.25 -17.04 -13.26
CA ILE A 236 6.51 -16.37 -13.57
C ILE A 236 7.21 -15.91 -12.30
N ALA A 237 6.53 -15.34 -11.31
CA ALA A 237 7.13 -14.93 -10.04
C ALA A 237 7.80 -16.11 -9.30
N ARG A 238 7.19 -17.31 -9.30
CA ARG A 238 7.79 -18.52 -8.71
C ARG A 238 9.02 -18.98 -9.50
N SER A 239 8.93 -19.00 -10.83
CA SER A 239 10.04 -19.38 -11.71
C SER A 239 11.22 -18.39 -11.62
N LEU A 240 10.93 -17.09 -11.57
CA LEU A 240 11.90 -16.02 -11.39
C LEU A 240 12.57 -16.13 -10.03
N ALA A 241 11.82 -16.28 -8.93
CA ALA A 241 12.40 -16.44 -7.59
C ALA A 241 13.30 -17.69 -7.49
N ALA A 242 12.96 -18.78 -8.17
CA ALA A 242 13.82 -19.97 -8.26
C ALA A 242 15.13 -19.71 -9.03
N LYS A 243 15.08 -18.97 -10.13
CA LYS A 243 16.30 -18.59 -10.89
C LYS A 243 17.13 -17.53 -10.18
N THR A 244 16.48 -16.59 -9.51
CA THR A 244 17.10 -15.55 -8.67
C THR A 244 17.86 -16.19 -7.53
N ALA A 245 17.28 -17.18 -6.83
CA ALA A 245 17.97 -17.92 -5.77
C ALA A 245 19.21 -18.68 -6.25
N LEU A 246 19.23 -19.16 -7.50
CA LEU A 246 20.41 -19.80 -8.10
C LEU A 246 21.47 -18.77 -8.49
N GLY A 247 21.10 -17.73 -9.25
CA GLY A 247 22.03 -16.67 -9.66
C GLY A 247 22.68 -15.96 -8.48
N LEU A 248 21.90 -15.65 -7.44
CA LEU A 248 22.39 -15.04 -6.21
C LEU A 248 23.40 -15.91 -5.44
N ARG A 249 23.24 -17.24 -5.43
CA ARG A 249 24.20 -18.13 -4.78
C ARG A 249 25.53 -18.17 -5.54
N VAL A 250 25.49 -18.03 -6.86
CA VAL A 250 26.69 -17.88 -7.69
C VAL A 250 27.32 -16.49 -7.49
N ASP A 251 26.52 -15.42 -7.43
CA ASP A 251 27.01 -14.06 -7.12
C ASP A 251 27.67 -13.98 -5.72
N ALA A 252 27.17 -14.71 -4.73
CA ALA A 252 27.60 -14.62 -3.33
C ALA A 252 28.65 -15.66 -2.89
N LEU A 253 28.77 -16.79 -3.58
CA LEU A 253 29.65 -17.91 -3.22
C LEU A 253 30.51 -18.43 -4.40
N GLY A 254 30.39 -17.85 -5.59
CA GLY A 254 31.28 -18.16 -6.71
C GLY A 254 32.64 -17.53 -6.50
N ASP A 255 33.70 -18.28 -6.76
CA ASP A 255 35.08 -17.76 -6.68
C ASP A 255 35.28 -16.68 -7.74
N THR A 256 35.72 -15.50 -7.30
CA THR A 256 36.07 -14.35 -8.14
C THR A 256 37.57 -14.23 -8.39
N GLU A 257 38.33 -15.30 -8.12
CA GLU A 257 39.79 -15.32 -8.31
C GLU A 257 40.22 -15.53 -9.77
N ASN A 258 39.33 -16.05 -10.62
CA ASN A 258 39.56 -16.02 -12.06
C ASN A 258 39.37 -14.59 -12.59
N GLN A 259 40.19 -14.19 -13.56
CA GLN A 259 40.05 -12.92 -14.29
C GLN A 259 38.94 -13.01 -15.34
N ASP A 260 37.75 -13.44 -14.92
CA ASP A 260 36.57 -13.59 -15.77
C ASP A 260 35.98 -12.21 -16.08
N ASP A 261 35.70 -11.94 -17.34
CA ASP A 261 35.09 -10.68 -17.78
C ASP A 261 33.70 -10.46 -17.12
N GLU A 262 33.25 -9.21 -16.99
CA GLU A 262 31.93 -8.91 -16.40
C GLU A 262 30.79 -9.64 -17.13
N GLU A 263 30.95 -9.86 -18.43
CA GLU A 263 30.01 -10.63 -19.25
C GLU A 263 29.95 -12.09 -18.78
N GLU A 264 31.10 -12.75 -18.59
CA GLU A 264 31.21 -14.15 -18.15
C GLU A 264 30.57 -14.36 -16.78
N ARG A 265 30.87 -13.46 -15.82
CA ARG A 265 30.25 -13.45 -14.50
C ARG A 265 28.72 -13.31 -14.57
N SER A 266 28.17 -12.74 -15.63
CA SER A 266 26.73 -12.53 -15.84
C SER A 266 26.01 -13.59 -16.70
N ILE A 267 26.75 -14.50 -17.35
CA ILE A 267 26.21 -15.51 -18.31
C ILE A 267 25.05 -16.30 -17.72
N LEU A 268 25.13 -16.69 -16.44
CA LEU A 268 24.09 -17.48 -15.78
C LEU A 268 22.79 -16.69 -15.64
N GLY A 269 22.88 -15.41 -15.28
CA GLY A 269 21.76 -14.47 -15.17
C GLY A 269 21.10 -14.23 -16.52
N LEU A 270 21.90 -13.89 -17.54
CA LEU A 270 21.42 -13.68 -18.92
C LEU A 270 20.76 -14.94 -19.49
N THR A 271 21.41 -16.10 -19.37
CA THR A 271 20.88 -17.39 -19.84
C THR A 271 19.57 -17.75 -19.15
N ASN A 272 19.46 -17.52 -17.83
CA ASN A 272 18.22 -17.76 -17.10
C ASN A 272 17.14 -16.73 -17.44
N ARG A 273 17.50 -15.47 -17.72
CA ARG A 273 16.57 -14.44 -18.20
C ARG A 273 15.93 -14.84 -19.52
N ILE A 274 16.74 -15.20 -20.53
CA ILE A 274 16.27 -15.69 -21.84
C ILE A 274 15.35 -16.92 -21.67
N LYS A 275 15.70 -17.86 -20.78
CA LYS A 275 14.86 -19.03 -20.47
C LYS A 275 13.49 -18.63 -19.86
N LEU A 276 13.44 -17.60 -19.01
CA LEU A 276 12.20 -17.12 -18.41
C LEU A 276 11.37 -16.24 -19.36
N GLU A 277 11.99 -15.44 -20.23
CA GLU A 277 11.30 -14.69 -21.28
C GLU A 277 10.66 -15.63 -22.31
N ASN A 278 11.37 -16.71 -22.70
CA ASN A 278 10.79 -17.78 -23.51
C ASN A 278 9.66 -18.53 -22.80
N LEU A 279 9.72 -18.69 -21.47
CA LEU A 279 8.62 -19.26 -20.68
C LEU A 279 7.42 -18.30 -20.63
N LEU A 280 7.65 -17.00 -20.48
CA LEU A 280 6.60 -15.97 -20.51
C LEU A 280 5.86 -15.99 -21.86
N ARG A 281 6.61 -15.91 -22.98
CA ARG A 281 6.05 -16.02 -24.33
C ARG A 281 5.19 -17.27 -24.52
N LYS A 282 5.63 -18.43 -23.99
CA LYS A 282 4.85 -19.69 -24.02
C LYS A 282 3.61 -19.71 -23.11
N LEU A 283 3.60 -18.96 -22.02
CA LEU A 283 2.47 -18.88 -21.10
C LEU A 283 1.39 -17.90 -21.57
N GLU A 284 1.77 -16.86 -22.32
CA GLU A 284 0.87 -15.84 -22.85
C GLU A 284 0.40 -16.17 -24.27
N GLY A 285 1.29 -16.66 -25.13
CA GLY A 285 0.94 -17.25 -26.42
C GLY A 285 0.26 -18.61 -26.35
N LYS A 286 -0.19 -19.05 -25.16
CA LYS A 286 -1.02 -20.25 -25.06
C LYS A 286 -2.42 -19.88 -25.58
N PRO A 287 -2.91 -20.50 -26.68
CA PRO A 287 -4.24 -20.18 -27.18
C PRO A 287 -5.28 -20.45 -26.09
N LEU A 288 -6.30 -19.60 -26.03
CA LEU A 288 -7.52 -19.91 -25.30
C LEU A 288 -8.02 -21.26 -25.79
N LEU A 289 -8.46 -22.14 -24.88
CA LEU A 289 -9.05 -23.40 -25.30
C LEU A 289 -10.22 -23.04 -26.22
N PRO A 290 -10.34 -23.66 -27.41
CA PRO A 290 -11.46 -23.39 -28.30
C PRO A 290 -12.74 -23.61 -27.50
N LYS A 291 -13.57 -22.57 -27.37
CA LYS A 291 -14.86 -22.66 -26.71
C LYS A 291 -15.66 -23.66 -27.53
N GLY A 292 -15.79 -24.89 -27.00
CA GLY A 292 -16.26 -26.02 -27.77
C GLY A 292 -17.61 -25.70 -28.39
N VAL A 293 -17.69 -25.81 -29.71
CA VAL A 293 -18.98 -25.72 -30.40
C VAL A 293 -19.86 -26.83 -29.83
N GLY A 294 -21.11 -26.53 -29.48
CA GLY A 294 -22.00 -27.50 -28.85
C GLY A 294 -22.31 -28.63 -29.81
N VAL A 295 -21.56 -29.73 -29.73
CA VAL A 295 -21.88 -30.95 -30.48
C VAL A 295 -22.99 -31.64 -29.72
N GLY A 296 -24.19 -31.66 -30.31
CA GLY A 296 -25.32 -32.43 -29.76
C GLY A 296 -25.05 -33.94 -29.82
N PRO A 297 -25.87 -34.78 -29.17
CA PRO A 297 -25.69 -36.23 -29.16
C PRO A 297 -25.56 -36.89 -30.54
N ASP A 298 -26.16 -36.29 -31.58
CA ASP A 298 -26.11 -36.74 -32.99
C ASP A 298 -24.90 -36.22 -33.80
N GLY A 299 -23.90 -35.60 -33.18
CA GLY A 299 -22.70 -35.14 -33.87
C GLY A 299 -22.88 -33.89 -34.75
N GLN A 300 -24.09 -33.34 -34.87
CA GLN A 300 -24.32 -32.08 -35.57
C GLN A 300 -23.74 -30.90 -34.78
N LEU A 301 -23.04 -30.05 -35.52
CA LEU A 301 -22.37 -28.86 -35.01
C LEU A 301 -23.42 -27.75 -34.84
N THR A 302 -23.79 -27.40 -33.60
CA THR A 302 -24.64 -26.22 -33.37
C THR A 302 -23.83 -24.96 -33.67
N THR A 303 -23.99 -24.39 -34.87
CA THR A 303 -23.39 -23.10 -35.19
C THR A 303 -23.89 -22.07 -34.17
N PRO A 304 -23.00 -21.29 -33.53
CA PRO A 304 -23.45 -20.15 -32.75
C PRO A 304 -24.23 -19.25 -33.70
N GLY A 305 -25.50 -18.99 -33.38
CA GLY A 305 -26.40 -18.26 -34.27
C GLY A 305 -25.75 -16.96 -34.71
N GLY A 306 -25.61 -16.78 -36.02
CA GLY A 306 -25.07 -15.54 -36.57
C GLY A 306 -25.87 -14.37 -36.00
N PHE A 307 -25.18 -13.30 -35.59
CA PHE A 307 -25.76 -12.12 -34.97
C PHE A 307 -26.85 -11.52 -35.88
N SER A 308 -28.09 -11.95 -35.66
CA SER A 308 -29.25 -11.38 -36.31
C SER A 308 -29.67 -10.19 -35.46
N LEU A 309 -29.38 -9.00 -35.98
CA LEU A 309 -29.98 -7.78 -35.48
C LEU A 309 -31.50 -7.96 -35.64
N LYS A 310 -32.22 -8.26 -34.54
CA LYS A 310 -33.68 -8.32 -34.56
C LYS A 310 -34.15 -6.95 -35.01
N GLU A 311 -34.68 -6.88 -36.23
CA GLU A 311 -35.10 -5.63 -36.84
C GLU A 311 -36.09 -4.94 -35.90
N SER A 312 -35.68 -3.81 -35.33
CA SER A 312 -36.52 -3.07 -34.39
C SER A 312 -37.80 -2.66 -35.13
N ARG A 313 -38.95 -2.82 -34.46
CA ARG A 313 -40.25 -2.48 -35.05
C ARG A 313 -40.22 -1.03 -35.53
N LYS A 314 -40.24 -0.83 -36.85
CA LYS A 314 -40.30 0.49 -37.46
C LYS A 314 -41.60 1.16 -37.02
N TYR A 315 -41.51 2.43 -36.64
CA TYR A 315 -42.66 3.23 -36.23
C TYR A 315 -43.67 3.30 -37.38
N ASN A 316 -44.95 3.04 -37.09
CA ASN A 316 -45.99 3.07 -38.11
C ASN A 316 -46.47 4.52 -38.31
N ALA A 317 -46.01 5.17 -39.38
CA ALA A 317 -46.36 6.55 -39.70
C ALA A 317 -47.86 6.77 -39.96
N ASP A 318 -48.59 5.71 -40.32
CA ASP A 318 -50.04 5.77 -40.55
C ASP A 318 -50.85 5.88 -39.24
N ALA A 319 -50.21 5.79 -38.07
CA ALA A 319 -50.85 5.91 -36.75
C ALA A 319 -51.14 7.37 -36.32
N ASP A 320 -50.52 8.36 -36.97
CA ASP A 320 -50.79 9.79 -36.73
C ASP A 320 -51.95 10.35 -37.58
N GLY A 321 -52.59 9.49 -38.38
CA GLY A 321 -53.82 9.81 -39.12
C GLY A 321 -55.05 9.83 -38.21
N VAL A 322 -55.42 11.01 -37.68
CA VAL A 322 -56.65 11.20 -36.91
C VAL A 322 -57.87 11.20 -37.83
N GLU A 323 -58.40 10.01 -38.15
CA GLU A 323 -59.76 9.86 -38.68
C GLU A 323 -60.70 9.23 -37.65
N THR A 324 -61.98 9.59 -37.79
CA THR A 324 -62.95 9.59 -36.69
C THR A 324 -63.85 8.35 -36.67
N ASN A 325 -64.32 8.01 -35.46
CA ASN A 325 -65.45 7.12 -35.16
C ASN A 325 -65.23 5.60 -35.24
N GLY A 326 -64.97 5.00 -34.07
CA GLY A 326 -66.08 4.27 -33.42
C GLY A 326 -65.94 2.74 -33.23
N LYS A 327 -65.92 2.35 -31.94
CA LYS A 327 -66.39 1.05 -31.37
C LYS A 327 -65.64 -0.24 -31.82
N LEU A 328 -65.54 -1.29 -31.00
CA LEU A 328 -65.71 -1.46 -29.54
C LEU A 328 -64.91 -2.70 -29.12
N ILE A 329 -64.55 -2.74 -27.84
CA ILE A 329 -63.96 -3.86 -27.10
C ILE A 329 -64.68 -5.19 -27.37
N GLN A 330 -63.92 -6.30 -27.50
CA GLN A 330 -64.34 -7.60 -26.97
C GLN A 330 -63.14 -8.38 -26.37
N VAL A 331 -63.45 -9.19 -25.36
CA VAL A 331 -62.55 -9.84 -24.38
C VAL A 331 -62.53 -11.37 -24.64
N VAL A 332 -61.87 -12.16 -23.77
CA VAL A 332 -62.03 -13.63 -23.55
C VAL A 332 -61.08 -14.51 -24.40
N ASP A 333 -60.27 -15.46 -23.89
CA ASP A 333 -59.97 -15.91 -22.50
C ASP A 333 -58.58 -16.62 -22.39
N GLU A 334 -58.29 -17.21 -21.21
CA GLU A 334 -57.10 -17.92 -20.71
C GLU A 334 -56.53 -19.08 -21.57
N GLU A 335 -55.22 -19.38 -21.40
CA GLU A 335 -54.76 -20.64 -20.75
C GLU A 335 -53.25 -20.58 -20.38
N MET A 336 -52.84 -21.30 -19.33
CA MET A 336 -51.45 -21.33 -18.82
C MET A 336 -50.57 -22.41 -19.48
N LYS A 337 -49.24 -22.19 -19.52
CA LYS A 337 -48.25 -23.22 -19.15
C LYS A 337 -46.84 -22.69 -18.91
N ASP A 338 -46.15 -23.33 -17.98
CA ASP A 338 -44.82 -22.98 -17.46
C ASP A 338 -43.67 -23.25 -18.46
N ALA A 339 -42.62 -22.43 -18.39
CA ALA A 339 -41.24 -22.82 -18.68
C ALA A 339 -40.24 -21.87 -18.02
N ASP A 340 -39.45 -22.38 -17.06
CA ASP A 340 -38.22 -21.74 -16.58
C ASP A 340 -37.18 -21.67 -17.71
N SER A 341 -36.53 -20.52 -17.91
CA SER A 341 -35.16 -20.46 -18.43
C SER A 341 -34.44 -19.20 -17.96
N GLU A 342 -33.28 -19.39 -17.33
CA GLU A 342 -32.31 -18.36 -16.96
C GLU A 342 -31.42 -18.00 -18.18
N ASP A 343 -31.01 -16.72 -18.28
CA ASP A 343 -29.76 -16.13 -18.86
C ASP A 343 -30.09 -14.64 -19.20
N GLU A 344 -29.43 -13.61 -18.63
CA GLU A 344 -28.13 -13.01 -19.06
C GLU A 344 -28.17 -12.62 -20.57
N ASP A 345 -27.97 -11.36 -21.02
CA ASP A 345 -27.24 -10.18 -20.53
C ASP A 345 -28.13 -8.88 -20.65
N GLU A 346 -27.73 -7.59 -20.59
CA GLU A 346 -26.42 -6.90 -20.63
C GLU A 346 -26.44 -5.55 -19.83
N GLU A 347 -25.81 -4.49 -20.35
CA GLU A 347 -25.60 -3.12 -19.83
C GLU A 347 -26.69 -2.12 -20.37
N MET A 348 -26.94 -0.88 -19.93
CA MET A 348 -26.36 0.11 -18.98
C MET A 348 -27.45 1.17 -18.62
N ASN A 349 -27.38 1.82 -17.43
CA ASN A 349 -28.02 3.11 -17.01
C ASN A 349 -29.56 3.30 -17.22
N ASP A 350 -30.38 3.86 -16.33
CA ASP A 350 -30.20 4.74 -15.15
C ASP A 350 -31.47 4.61 -14.25
N ALA A 351 -31.33 4.40 -12.92
CA ALA A 351 -32.42 4.53 -11.93
C ALA A 351 -31.98 4.42 -10.45
N SER A 352 -32.37 5.43 -9.66
CA SER A 352 -32.78 5.47 -8.23
C SER A 352 -32.18 4.55 -7.12
N GLU A 353 -32.02 5.12 -5.92
CA GLU A 353 -31.31 4.50 -4.78
C GLU A 353 -32.03 3.35 -4.01
N GLU A 354 -33.30 3.05 -4.28
CA GLU A 354 -34.09 2.19 -3.37
C GLU A 354 -33.88 0.66 -3.56
N GLU A 355 -33.44 0.19 -4.72
CA GLU A 355 -33.22 -1.25 -4.97
C GLU A 355 -32.04 -1.87 -4.17
N LYS A 356 -31.11 -1.07 -3.64
CA LYS A 356 -29.89 -1.58 -2.98
C LYS A 356 -30.13 -2.24 -1.61
N LYS A 357 -31.32 -2.11 -1.01
CA LYS A 357 -31.67 -2.80 0.26
C LYS A 357 -32.13 -4.24 0.05
N SER A 358 -33.03 -4.51 -0.89
CA SER A 358 -33.71 -5.82 -1.03
C SER A 358 -32.75 -6.97 -1.43
N LYS A 359 -31.78 -6.70 -2.30
CA LYS A 359 -30.78 -7.69 -2.76
C LYS A 359 -29.76 -8.09 -1.67
N LYS A 360 -29.65 -7.35 -0.56
CA LYS A 360 -28.68 -7.61 0.52
C LYS A 360 -29.13 -8.71 1.49
N ASP A 361 -30.43 -8.84 1.73
CA ASP A 361 -30.96 -9.79 2.72
C ASP A 361 -31.17 -11.20 2.15
N LYS A 362 -31.67 -11.35 0.91
CA LYS A 362 -31.78 -12.67 0.23
C LYS A 362 -30.43 -13.41 0.09
N LYS A 363 -29.31 -12.69 -0.02
CA LYS A 363 -27.95 -13.29 -0.09
C LYS A 363 -27.43 -13.77 1.27
N LYS A 364 -28.07 -13.37 2.37
CA LYS A 364 -27.67 -13.70 3.75
C LYS A 364 -28.26 -15.04 4.20
N GLU A 365 -29.54 -15.28 3.94
CA GLU A 365 -30.22 -16.55 4.29
C GLU A 365 -29.64 -17.77 3.54
N LYS A 366 -29.32 -17.63 2.25
CA LYS A 366 -28.76 -18.73 1.44
C LYS A 366 -27.36 -19.17 1.91
N LYS A 367 -26.66 -18.32 2.69
CA LYS A 367 -25.34 -18.64 3.27
C LYS A 367 -25.46 -19.40 4.59
N GLU A 368 -26.37 -18.99 5.48
CA GLU A 368 -26.57 -19.65 6.79
C GLU A 368 -27.09 -21.09 6.67
N LYS A 369 -27.93 -21.40 5.67
CA LYS A 369 -28.39 -22.79 5.43
C LYS A 369 -27.28 -23.74 4.96
N LYS A 370 -26.22 -23.25 4.30
CA LYS A 370 -25.11 -24.08 3.79
C LYS A 370 -24.04 -24.34 4.85
N GLU A 371 -23.91 -23.45 5.83
CA GLU A 371 -22.94 -23.54 6.94
C GLU A 371 -23.40 -24.55 8.02
N LYS A 372 -24.70 -24.58 8.34
CA LYS A 372 -25.28 -25.55 9.31
C LYS A 372 -25.13 -27.02 8.90
N LYS A 373 -25.02 -27.34 7.61
CA LYS A 373 -24.96 -28.73 7.11
C LYS A 373 -23.54 -29.35 7.06
N ARG A 374 -22.51 -28.64 7.54
CA ARG A 374 -21.11 -29.13 7.57
C ARG A 374 -20.53 -29.35 8.97
N VAL A 375 -21.22 -28.95 10.03
CA VAL A 375 -20.72 -29.03 11.41
C VAL A 375 -20.88 -30.42 12.04
N SER A 376 -21.69 -31.30 11.46
CA SER A 376 -22.08 -32.59 12.06
C SER A 376 -21.16 -33.79 11.78
N ILE A 377 -19.97 -33.61 11.20
CA ILE A 377 -19.14 -34.75 10.70
C ILE A 377 -17.72 -34.78 11.31
N ALA A 378 -17.27 -33.74 12.02
CA ALA A 378 -15.87 -33.59 12.45
C ALA A 378 -15.68 -33.60 13.98
N ALA A 379 -16.23 -34.60 14.66
CA ALA A 379 -16.09 -34.79 16.11
C ALA A 379 -15.72 -36.24 16.46
N ALA A 380 -14.45 -36.60 16.25
CA ALA A 380 -13.85 -37.83 16.77
C ALA A 380 -12.32 -37.64 16.97
N GLU A 381 -11.81 -38.27 18.03
CA GLU A 381 -10.39 -38.50 18.38
C GLU A 381 -9.56 -37.37 19.02
N THR A 382 -8.64 -37.78 19.90
CA THR A 382 -7.89 -37.06 20.96
C THR A 382 -6.36 -37.33 20.77
N PRO A 383 -5.39 -37.03 21.69
CA PRO A 383 -5.39 -36.30 22.97
C PRO A 383 -4.23 -35.27 23.21
N VAL A 384 -4.39 -34.55 24.33
CA VAL A 384 -3.49 -33.78 25.23
C VAL A 384 -1.94 -33.84 25.06
N LYS A 385 -1.28 -32.66 25.18
CA LYS A 385 -0.06 -32.44 26.00
C LYS A 385 0.13 -30.97 26.42
N GLU A 386 0.59 -30.78 27.67
CA GLU A 386 0.91 -29.50 28.34
C GLU A 386 2.38 -29.08 28.06
N ASN A 387 3.00 -27.96 28.53
CA ASN A 387 2.59 -26.78 29.31
C ASN A 387 3.69 -25.69 29.13
N LYS A 388 3.35 -24.39 29.11
CA LYS A 388 4.14 -23.25 29.69
C LYS A 388 3.47 -21.89 29.45
N THR A 389 3.60 -21.02 30.46
CA THR A 389 2.93 -19.71 30.66
C THR A 389 3.56 -18.58 29.82
N VAL A 390 2.95 -17.39 29.60
CA VAL A 390 2.52 -16.36 30.58
C VAL A 390 1.54 -15.32 29.96
N LYS A 391 0.55 -14.87 30.78
CA LYS A 391 -0.34 -13.66 30.69
C LYS A 391 -1.27 -13.47 29.47
N GLY A 392 -2.58 -13.38 29.73
CA GLY A 392 -3.50 -12.60 28.88
C GLY A 392 -4.94 -13.09 28.64
N THR A 393 -5.48 -14.06 29.37
CA THR A 393 -6.87 -14.54 29.18
C THR A 393 -7.61 -14.71 30.51
N PRO A 394 -8.93 -14.39 30.58
CA PRO A 394 -9.73 -14.65 31.77
C PRO A 394 -9.86 -16.16 32.02
N ALA A 395 -9.84 -16.57 33.29
CA ALA A 395 -9.95 -17.97 33.68
C ALA A 395 -11.32 -18.53 33.25
N LYS A 396 -11.33 -19.78 32.75
CA LYS A 396 -12.57 -20.49 32.45
C LYS A 396 -13.19 -20.96 33.76
N LEU A 397 -14.38 -20.44 34.10
CA LEU A 397 -15.22 -20.99 35.17
C LEU A 397 -15.61 -22.45 34.86
N SER A 398 -16.00 -23.22 35.88
CA SER A 398 -16.43 -24.61 35.68
C SER A 398 -17.81 -24.67 35.04
N GLU A 399 -18.18 -25.81 34.44
CA GLU A 399 -19.47 -25.93 33.76
C GLU A 399 -20.67 -25.77 34.72
N LYS A 400 -20.50 -26.16 35.99
CA LYS A 400 -21.51 -25.97 37.05
C LYS A 400 -21.69 -24.51 37.44
N ASP A 401 -20.63 -23.71 37.39
CA ASP A 401 -20.71 -22.27 37.71
C ASP A 401 -21.41 -21.52 36.57
N TYR A 402 -21.19 -21.94 35.32
CA TYR A 402 -21.93 -21.40 34.17
C TYR A 402 -23.43 -21.71 34.22
N GLU A 403 -23.84 -22.85 34.80
CA GLU A 403 -25.25 -23.18 35.00
C GLU A 403 -25.88 -22.27 36.05
N ARG A 404 -25.28 -22.16 37.24
CA ARG A 404 -25.77 -21.30 38.33
C ARG A 404 -25.85 -19.82 37.93
N LEU A 405 -24.80 -19.28 37.32
CA LEU A 405 -24.77 -17.88 36.87
C LEU A 405 -25.72 -17.62 35.69
N ALA A 406 -26.03 -18.64 34.87
CA ALA A 406 -27.03 -18.52 33.82
C ALA A 406 -28.46 -18.49 34.37
N GLU A 407 -28.74 -19.29 35.41
CA GLU A 407 -30.01 -19.26 36.15
C GLU A 407 -30.21 -17.93 36.87
N GLU A 408 -29.21 -17.43 37.61
CA GLU A 408 -29.25 -16.12 38.27
C GLU A 408 -29.43 -14.96 37.27
N ALA A 409 -28.84 -15.06 36.07
CA ALA A 409 -29.04 -14.10 34.99
C ALA A 409 -30.35 -14.27 34.21
N GLY A 410 -31.16 -15.29 34.49
CA GLY A 410 -32.41 -15.60 33.77
C GLY A 410 -32.23 -15.92 32.28
N ILE A 411 -31.08 -16.47 31.89
CA ILE A 411 -30.69 -16.70 30.49
C ILE A 411 -30.26 -18.15 30.28
N SER A 412 -30.58 -18.77 29.15
CA SER A 412 -30.11 -20.13 28.86
C SER A 412 -28.59 -20.26 28.85
N VAL A 413 -28.05 -21.34 29.44
CA VAL A 413 -26.61 -21.60 29.64
C VAL A 413 -25.77 -21.38 28.39
N SER A 414 -26.23 -21.84 27.22
CA SER A 414 -25.55 -21.66 25.93
C SER A 414 -25.49 -20.20 25.45
N LYS A 415 -26.51 -19.39 25.79
CA LYS A 415 -26.60 -17.97 25.48
C LYS A 415 -25.78 -17.14 26.48
N PHE A 416 -25.68 -17.58 27.74
CA PHE A 416 -24.83 -17.01 28.77
C PHE A 416 -23.34 -17.23 28.43
N LYS A 417 -22.90 -18.48 28.21
CA LYS A 417 -21.52 -18.85 27.84
C LYS A 417 -21.04 -18.03 26.62
N ARG A 418 -21.87 -17.91 25.58
CA ARG A 418 -21.56 -17.10 24.38
C ARG A 418 -21.51 -15.58 24.62
N LYS A 419 -22.19 -15.05 25.63
CA LYS A 419 -22.10 -13.62 26.01
C LYS A 419 -20.89 -13.36 26.92
N PHE A 420 -20.62 -14.25 27.87
CA PHE A 420 -19.45 -14.19 28.75
C PHE A 420 -18.14 -14.24 27.94
N GLU A 421 -18.01 -15.17 26.98
CA GLU A 421 -16.87 -15.26 26.06
C GLU A 421 -16.70 -14.02 25.15
N ARG A 422 -17.74 -13.18 25.01
CA ARG A 422 -17.69 -11.91 24.26
C ARG A 422 -17.39 -10.70 25.15
N GLY A 423 -17.36 -10.86 26.47
CA GLY A 423 -17.31 -9.75 27.43
C GLY A 423 -18.62 -8.96 27.55
N ASP A 424 -19.74 -9.51 27.06
CA ASP A 424 -21.09 -8.90 27.17
C ASP A 424 -21.70 -9.10 28.59
N VAL A 425 -21.05 -9.87 29.46
CA VAL A 425 -21.42 -10.12 30.87
C VAL A 425 -20.18 -9.92 31.72
N GLN A 426 -20.32 -9.19 32.83
CA GLN A 426 -19.29 -9.05 33.85
C GLN A 426 -19.85 -9.52 35.19
N LEU A 427 -18.99 -10.08 36.04
CA LEU A 427 -19.33 -10.41 37.41
C LEU A 427 -19.10 -9.15 38.26
N GLY A 428 -20.09 -8.76 39.06
CA GLY A 428 -19.92 -7.71 40.06
C GLY A 428 -19.00 -8.16 41.19
N GLU A 429 -18.63 -7.25 42.10
CA GLU A 429 -17.80 -7.55 43.26
C GLU A 429 -18.47 -8.59 44.20
N ASP A 430 -19.81 -8.61 44.23
CA ASP A 430 -20.62 -9.61 44.95
C ASP A 430 -20.77 -10.96 44.21
N GLY A 431 -20.07 -11.16 43.09
CA GLY A 431 -20.10 -12.40 42.30
C GLY A 431 -21.32 -12.59 41.41
N SER A 432 -22.32 -11.71 41.48
CA SER A 432 -23.55 -11.78 40.66
C SER A 432 -23.30 -11.34 39.20
N PRO A 433 -23.96 -11.98 38.20
CA PRO A 433 -23.71 -11.72 36.78
C PRO A 433 -24.55 -10.57 36.21
N VAL A 434 -23.92 -9.44 35.89
CA VAL A 434 -24.58 -8.30 35.23
C VAL A 434 -24.44 -8.39 33.71
N VAL A 435 -25.58 -8.41 33.02
CA VAL A 435 -25.67 -8.61 31.57
C VAL A 435 -25.90 -7.27 30.86
N PHE A 436 -24.84 -6.68 30.31
CA PHE A 436 -24.92 -5.38 29.64
C PHE A 436 -25.48 -5.48 28.22
N SER A 437 -26.20 -4.46 27.78
CA SER A 437 -26.57 -4.27 26.38
C SER A 437 -25.40 -3.67 25.58
N LYS A 438 -25.40 -3.90 24.26
CA LYS A 438 -24.40 -3.31 23.34
C LYS A 438 -24.36 -1.78 23.35
N LYS A 439 -25.42 -1.11 23.83
CA LYS A 439 -25.44 0.35 23.98
C LYS A 439 -24.76 0.79 25.29
N GLU A 440 -24.92 0.05 26.38
CA GLU A 440 -24.23 0.33 27.66
C GLU A 440 -22.72 0.07 27.56
N LEU A 441 -22.29 -1.06 26.99
CA LEU A 441 -20.86 -1.36 26.76
C LEU A 441 -20.13 -0.29 25.93
N LYS A 442 -20.86 0.40 25.05
CA LYS A 442 -20.32 1.51 24.24
C LYS A 442 -20.29 2.86 24.98
N LYS A 443 -21.09 3.01 26.05
CA LYS A 443 -20.98 4.14 27.00
C LYS A 443 -19.83 3.89 27.97
N LEU A 444 -19.84 2.76 28.69
CA LEU A 444 -18.79 2.38 29.66
C LEU A 444 -17.37 2.44 29.08
N ARG A 445 -17.18 2.06 27.81
CA ARG A 445 -15.88 2.21 27.12
C ARG A 445 -15.48 3.65 26.80
N LYS A 446 -16.45 4.52 26.55
CA LYS A 446 -16.23 5.94 26.29
C LYS A 446 -15.94 6.70 27.59
N ASP A 447 -16.69 6.36 28.65
CA ASP A 447 -16.56 6.96 29.97
C ASP A 447 -15.22 6.55 30.62
N GLY A 448 -14.73 5.34 30.36
CA GLY A 448 -13.38 4.88 30.78
C GLY A 448 -12.21 5.44 29.95
N GLU A 449 -12.45 5.97 28.74
CA GLU A 449 -11.42 6.64 27.93
C GLU A 449 -11.18 8.10 28.40
N GLU A 450 -12.13 8.72 29.11
CA GLU A 450 -11.99 10.09 29.62
C GLU A 450 -11.27 10.18 30.98
N THR A 451 -11.02 9.04 31.67
CA THR A 451 -10.41 9.02 33.01
C THR A 451 -8.90 8.74 33.06
N ASP A 452 -8.27 8.33 31.94
CA ASP A 452 -6.84 7.93 31.90
C ASP A 452 -5.95 8.92 31.10
N ALA A 453 -6.34 10.20 31.08
CA ALA A 453 -5.61 11.29 30.45
C ALA A 453 -5.38 12.46 31.43
N THR A 454 -4.28 12.42 32.18
CA THR A 454 -3.83 13.58 32.97
C THR A 454 -2.97 14.54 32.13
N PRO A 455 -2.99 15.86 32.41
CA PRO A 455 -2.70 16.85 31.37
C PRO A 455 -1.33 17.52 31.48
N VAL A 456 -0.78 17.90 30.33
CA VAL A 456 0.20 19.01 30.21
C VAL A 456 -0.33 20.03 29.20
N LYS A 457 -0.19 21.30 29.56
CA LYS A 457 -0.58 22.54 28.85
C LYS A 457 0.03 22.62 27.43
N GLU A 458 -0.43 23.44 26.47
CA GLU A 458 -1.26 24.65 26.53
C GLU A 458 -1.81 25.00 25.12
N SER A 459 -3.05 25.49 24.97
CA SER A 459 -3.39 26.50 23.93
C SER A 459 -4.87 26.95 23.91
N LYS A 460 -5.08 28.25 24.16
CA LYS A 460 -6.06 29.19 23.56
C LYS A 460 -7.44 28.66 23.12
N LYS A 461 -8.42 28.76 24.01
CA LYS A 461 -9.86 28.74 23.67
C LYS A 461 -10.27 30.04 22.94
N LYS A 462 -10.94 29.94 21.79
CA LYS A 462 -11.73 31.01 21.13
C LYS A 462 -13.19 30.56 20.99
N ARG A 463 -14.12 31.14 21.74
CA ARG A 463 -15.59 31.22 21.51
C ARG A 463 -16.06 32.52 22.20
N LYS A 464 -16.74 33.48 21.54
CA LYS A 464 -18.17 33.50 21.16
C LYS A 464 -19.06 33.05 22.33
N HIS A 465 -19.56 33.94 23.20
CA HIS A 465 -20.56 35.03 23.03
C HIS A 465 -21.99 34.52 23.13
N GLU A 466 -22.70 35.00 24.16
CA GLU A 466 -24.11 34.90 24.62
C GLU A 466 -23.99 34.99 26.17
N ASP A 467 -24.23 36.15 26.77
CA ASP A 467 -25.53 36.73 27.17
C ASP A 467 -25.93 36.25 28.58
N ASP A 468 -25.79 37.11 29.60
CA ASP A 468 -26.92 37.86 30.18
C ASP A 468 -26.43 38.88 31.24
N GLU A 469 -27.30 39.80 31.66
CA GLU A 469 -26.98 41.01 32.44
C GLU A 469 -26.71 40.78 33.94
N THR A 470 -25.85 41.61 34.54
CA THR A 470 -26.13 42.21 35.87
C THR A 470 -25.25 43.45 36.12
N PRO A 471 -25.70 44.48 36.88
CA PRO A 471 -25.14 45.84 36.76
C PRO A 471 -24.42 46.39 38.01
N LYS A 472 -23.84 47.60 37.87
CA LYS A 472 -23.54 48.60 38.94
C LYS A 472 -22.46 48.18 39.97
N LYS A 473 -21.22 48.70 39.96
CA LYS A 473 -20.72 50.01 40.51
C LYS A 473 -19.23 49.74 40.89
N GLU A 474 -18.28 50.67 41.09
CA GLU A 474 -18.29 52.13 41.18
C GLU A 474 -16.90 52.75 40.89
N LYS A 475 -16.88 53.92 40.23
CA LYS A 475 -16.03 55.11 40.50
C LYS A 475 -14.49 55.07 40.60
N LYS A 476 -13.93 56.08 39.89
CA LYS A 476 -12.75 56.95 40.18
C LYS A 476 -11.37 56.40 39.78
N LEU A 477 -10.60 57.03 38.87
CA LEU A 477 -10.13 58.43 38.68
C LEU A 477 -8.69 58.66 39.21
N LYS A 478 -7.72 58.64 38.27
CA LYS A 478 -6.68 59.67 37.97
C LYS A 478 -5.45 58.95 37.36
N LYS A 479 -4.96 59.24 36.14
CA LYS A 479 -4.57 60.49 35.46
C LYS A 479 -3.10 60.88 35.72
N LYS A 480 -2.29 60.67 34.65
CA LYS A 480 -1.07 61.37 34.22
C LYS A 480 0.26 61.25 34.99
N ARG A 481 1.30 61.02 34.16
CA ARG A 481 2.77 61.27 34.27
C ARG A 481 3.60 59.97 34.35
N SER A 482 4.78 59.86 33.71
CA SER A 482 5.41 60.72 32.70
C SER A 482 6.54 59.96 32.00
N SER A 483 6.67 60.23 30.70
CA SER A 483 7.91 60.33 29.93
C SER A 483 9.21 60.50 30.72
N LEU A 484 10.15 59.58 30.51
CA LEU A 484 11.61 59.66 30.53
C LEU A 484 12.10 58.24 30.17
N GLY A 485 13.08 57.99 29.31
CA GLY A 485 14.03 58.92 28.69
C GLY A 485 15.45 58.66 29.17
N ALA A 486 15.99 57.49 28.83
CA ALA A 486 17.40 57.11 28.87
C ALA A 486 17.57 55.94 27.89
#